data_AF-A0A7X6Y0X4-F1
#
_entry.id   AF-A0A7X6Y0X4-F1
#
_cell.length_a   1.000
_cell.length_b   1.000
_cell.length_c   1.000
_cell.angle_alpha   90.00
_cell.angle_beta   90.00
_cell.angle_gamma   90.00
#
_symmetry.space_group_name_H-M   'P 1'
#
loop_
_entity.id
_entity.type
_entity.pdbx_description
1 polymer ?
#
loop_
_entity_poly.entity_id
_entity_poly.type
_entity_poly.pdbx_seq_one_letter_code
_entity_poly.pdbx_strand_id
1 'polypeptide(L)'
;WLTSDSALFTKLDIRQMRFINFYTLNSDIVDAISIYKLSTIMPTDDNITGTEARELSAKIEDIEQKIISLRSKLKKETQFNRKMELNIEIKRLKQNKNKLLGGDKL
;
A
#
# COMPACT_ATOMS: atom_id res chain seq x y z
N TRP A 1 8.65 -1.97 15.10
CA TRP A 1 10.02 -1.46 15.01
C TRP A 1 10.81 -2.32 14.04
N LEU A 2 11.65 -1.73 13.18
CA LEU A 2 12.51 -2.48 12.25
C LEU A 2 13.74 -3.01 13.00
N THR A 3 14.19 -4.21 12.63
CA THR A 3 15.43 -4.81 13.12
C THR A 3 16.63 -4.23 12.37
N SER A 4 17.83 -4.29 12.97
CA SER A 4 19.05 -3.70 12.41
C SER A 4 19.48 -4.28 11.05
N ASP A 5 18.98 -5.46 10.71
CA ASP A 5 19.22 -6.19 9.46
C ASP A 5 18.15 -5.92 8.37
N SER A 6 17.26 -4.94 8.59
CA SER A 6 16.24 -4.59 7.59
C SER A 6 16.85 -4.21 6.24
N ALA A 7 16.35 -4.83 5.18
CA ALA A 7 16.71 -4.51 3.79
C ALA A 7 16.43 -3.04 3.41
N LEU A 8 15.59 -2.32 4.18
CA LEU A 8 15.41 -0.88 4.01
C LEU A 8 16.72 -0.11 4.18
N PHE A 9 17.55 -0.49 5.15
CA PHE A 9 18.77 0.27 5.46
C PHE A 9 19.78 0.20 4.30
N THR A 10 19.83 -0.91 3.57
CA THR A 10 20.60 -1.00 2.32
C THR A 10 20.06 -0.06 1.25
N LYS A 11 18.73 0.08 1.13
CA LYS A 11 18.10 1.05 0.22
C LYS A 11 18.26 2.51 0.66
N LEU A 12 18.59 2.73 1.93
CA LEU A 12 18.86 4.06 2.52
C LEU A 12 20.35 4.41 2.57
N ASP A 13 21.21 3.68 1.85
CA ASP A 13 22.62 4.05 1.74
C ASP A 13 22.74 5.39 1.01
N ILE A 14 23.01 6.44 1.80
CA ILE A 14 23.09 7.80 1.30
C ILE A 14 24.13 7.93 0.17
N ARG A 15 25.19 7.11 0.16
CA ARG A 15 26.24 7.14 -0.87
C ARG A 15 25.72 6.79 -2.26
N GLN A 16 24.55 6.15 -2.35
CA GLN A 16 23.85 5.81 -3.60
C GLN A 16 22.80 6.87 -4.00
N MET A 17 22.65 7.95 -3.23
CA MET A 17 21.65 8.99 -3.45
C MET A 17 22.23 10.24 -4.10
N ARG A 18 21.36 11.06 -4.69
CA ARG A 18 21.72 12.30 -5.38
C ARG A 18 21.93 13.43 -4.37
N PHE A 19 23.18 13.69 -4.04
CA PHE A 19 23.61 14.82 -3.20
C PHE A 19 23.76 16.14 -3.99
N ILE A 20 22.74 16.50 -4.77
CA ILE A 20 22.76 17.76 -5.53
C ILE A 20 22.28 18.92 -4.65
N ASN A 21 21.22 18.69 -3.88
CA ASN A 21 20.68 19.62 -2.89
C ASN A 21 19.82 18.84 -1.88
N PHE A 22 19.39 19.52 -0.80
CA PHE A 22 18.57 18.89 0.23
C PHE A 22 17.23 18.37 -0.30
N TYR A 23 16.61 19.03 -1.27
CA TYR A 23 15.35 18.56 -1.85
C TYR A 23 15.52 17.22 -2.57
N THR A 24 16.54 17.11 -3.43
CA THR A 24 16.82 15.89 -4.18
C THR A 24 17.16 14.72 -3.24
N LEU A 25 17.99 14.97 -2.23
CA LEU A 25 18.31 13.96 -1.21
C LEU A 25 17.06 13.49 -0.46
N ASN A 26 16.20 14.42 -0.02
CA ASN A 26 14.95 14.07 0.67
C ASN A 26 14.00 13.30 -0.25
N SER A 27 13.93 13.66 -1.55
CA SER A 27 13.13 12.92 -2.53
C SER A 27 13.61 11.48 -2.65
N ASP A 28 14.93 11.24 -2.74
CA ASP A 28 15.50 9.89 -2.85
C ASP A 28 15.20 9.05 -1.60
N ILE A 29 15.29 9.65 -0.40
CA ILE A 29 14.93 8.98 0.85
C ILE A 29 13.44 8.61 0.87
N VAL A 30 12.56 9.55 0.53
CA VAL A 30 11.11 9.31 0.51
C VAL A 30 10.75 8.24 -0.51
N ASP A 31 11.36 8.26 -1.69
CA ASP A 31 11.13 7.28 -2.74
C ASP A 31 11.62 5.89 -2.30
N ALA A 32 12.81 5.77 -1.72
CA ALA A 32 13.33 4.52 -1.19
C ALA A 32 12.43 3.90 -0.10
N ILE A 33 11.96 4.72 0.84
CA ILE A 33 11.01 4.28 1.89
C ILE A 33 9.68 3.84 1.27
N SER A 34 9.17 4.60 0.32
CA SER A 34 7.87 4.32 -0.32
C SER A 34 7.90 3.01 -1.11
N ILE A 35 8.95 2.79 -1.90
CA ILE A 35 9.18 1.56 -2.64
C ILE A 35 9.34 0.38 -1.69
N TYR A 36 10.14 0.54 -0.63
CA TYR A 36 10.31 -0.51 0.38
C TYR A 36 8.96 -0.87 1.04
N LYS A 37 8.20 0.12 1.51
CA LYS A 37 6.87 -0.11 2.12
C LYS A 37 5.98 -0.92 1.18
N LEU A 38 5.91 -0.55 -0.10
CA LEU A 38 5.09 -1.28 -1.08
C LEU A 38 5.60 -2.71 -1.30
N SER A 39 6.92 -2.92 -1.35
CA SER A 39 7.53 -4.25 -1.51
C SER A 39 7.22 -5.20 -0.36
N THR A 40 6.89 -4.68 0.84
CA THR A 40 6.48 -5.53 1.98
C THR A 40 5.07 -6.10 1.85
N ILE A 41 4.24 -5.57 0.95
CA ILE A 41 2.83 -5.96 0.79
C ILE A 41 2.51 -6.55 -0.58
N MET A 42 3.35 -6.32 -1.60
CA MET A 42 3.22 -6.92 -2.92
C MET A 42 4.57 -7.06 -3.61
N PRO A 43 4.72 -7.99 -4.56
CA PRO A 43 5.86 -8.00 -5.47
C PRO A 43 5.92 -6.68 -6.25
N THR A 44 7.08 -6.05 -6.26
CA THR A 44 7.35 -4.82 -7.01
C THR A 44 8.32 -5.10 -8.15
N ASP A 45 8.10 -4.47 -9.30
CA ASP A 45 9.10 -4.40 -10.37
C ASP A 45 10.29 -3.56 -9.90
N ASP A 46 11.50 -3.88 -10.38
CA ASP A 46 12.72 -3.13 -10.09
C ASP A 46 12.66 -1.68 -10.63
N ASN A 47 11.79 -1.42 -11.61
CA ASN A 47 11.65 -0.11 -12.25
C ASN A 47 10.58 0.81 -11.64
N ILE A 48 9.91 0.39 -10.56
CA ILE A 48 8.87 1.23 -9.94
C ILE A 48 9.47 2.52 -9.35
N THR A 49 8.88 3.65 -9.69
CA THR A 49 9.26 4.94 -9.13
C THR A 49 8.66 5.14 -7.73
N GLY A 50 9.26 6.01 -6.92
CA GLY A 50 8.70 6.31 -5.60
C GLY A 50 7.34 7.00 -5.67
N THR A 51 7.05 7.77 -6.73
CA THR A 51 5.72 8.35 -6.96
C THR A 51 4.68 7.27 -7.23
N GLU A 52 4.96 6.33 -8.13
CA GLU A 52 4.07 5.19 -8.39
C GLU A 52 3.85 4.35 -7.13
N ALA A 53 4.92 4.13 -6.35
CA ALA A 53 4.82 3.39 -5.09
C ALA A 53 3.89 4.08 -4.08
N ARG A 54 3.96 5.41 -3.97
CA ARG A 54 3.08 6.23 -3.12
C ARG A 54 1.64 6.20 -3.61
N GLU A 55 1.41 6.34 -4.92
CA GLU A 55 0.06 6.29 -5.50
C GLU A 55 -0.61 4.93 -5.32
N LEU A 56 0.12 3.83 -5.55
CA LEU A 56 -0.39 2.48 -5.32
C LEU A 56 -0.69 2.24 -3.84
N SER A 57 0.23 2.64 -2.95
CA SER A 57 0.01 2.55 -1.49
C SER A 57 -1.25 3.31 -1.06
N ALA A 58 -1.45 4.53 -1.56
CA ALA A 58 -2.62 5.33 -1.25
C ALA A 58 -3.93 4.69 -1.75
N LYS A 59 -3.93 4.10 -2.95
CA LYS A 59 -5.10 3.35 -3.48
C LYS A 59 -5.43 2.14 -2.60
N ILE A 60 -4.42 1.40 -2.15
CA ILE A 60 -4.61 0.24 -1.26
C ILE A 60 -5.20 0.70 0.08
N GLU A 61 -4.64 1.75 0.67
CA GLU A 61 -5.09 2.31 1.94
C GLU A 61 -6.53 2.85 1.87
N ASP A 62 -6.91 3.54 0.79
CA ASP A 62 -8.29 3.99 0.57
C ASP A 62 -9.27 2.82 0.52
N ILE A 63 -8.92 1.73 -0.18
CA ILE A 63 -9.76 0.52 -0.21
C ILE A 63 -9.90 -0.09 1.19
N GLU A 64 -8.82 -0.15 1.96
CA GLU A 64 -8.84 -0.66 3.34
C GLU A 64 -9.73 0.19 4.25
N GLN A 65 -9.62 1.52 4.18
CA GLN A 65 -10.46 2.42 4.95
C GLN A 65 -11.95 2.27 4.58
N LYS A 66 -12.27 2.12 3.29
CA LYS A 66 -13.62 1.81 2.83
C LYS A 66 -14.14 0.49 3.40
N ILE A 67 -13.32 -0.56 3.40
CA ILE A 67 -13.68 -1.86 3.99
C ILE A 67 -13.93 -1.72 5.51
N ILE A 68 -13.08 -0.99 6.24
CA ILE A 68 -13.24 -0.74 7.67
C ILE A 68 -14.54 -0.01 7.96
N SER A 69 -14.83 1.05 7.20
CA SER A 69 -16.07 1.83 7.30
C SER A 69 -17.31 0.96 7.04
N LEU A 70 -17.30 0.15 5.98
CA LEU A 70 -18.40 -0.75 5.67
C LEU A 70 -18.60 -1.84 6.73
N ARG A 71 -17.51 -2.38 7.30
CA ARG A 71 -17.58 -3.32 8.43
C ARG A 71 -18.20 -2.70 9.68
N SER A 72 -17.86 -1.44 9.97
CA SER A 72 -18.47 -0.70 11.07
C SER A 72 -19.97 -0.50 10.86
N LYS A 73 -20.39 -0.16 9.63
CA LYS A 73 -21.82 -0.06 9.25
C LYS A 73 -22.53 -1.41 9.37
N LEU A 74 -21.92 -2.48 8.85
CA LEU A 74 -22.46 -3.84 8.89
C LEU A 74 -22.74 -4.31 10.33
N LYS A 75 -21.86 -3.96 11.29
CA LYS A 75 -22.03 -4.31 12.71
C LYS A 75 -23.29 -3.68 13.33
N LYS A 76 -23.70 -2.50 12.86
CA LYS A 76 -24.85 -1.75 13.39
C LYS A 76 -26.14 -2.03 12.62
N GLU A 77 -26.05 -2.63 11.44
CA GLU A 77 -27.20 -2.93 10.59
C GLU A 77 -28.03 -4.08 11.17
N THR A 78 -29.36 -4.03 11.03
CA THR A 78 -30.29 -5.05 11.50
C THR A 78 -31.05 -5.70 10.35
N GLN A 79 -31.29 -4.98 9.25
CA GLN A 79 -32.03 -5.48 8.10
C GLN A 79 -31.20 -6.47 7.29
N PHE A 80 -31.72 -7.67 7.08
CA PHE A 80 -31.03 -8.74 6.36
C PHE A 80 -30.58 -8.31 4.95
N ASN A 81 -31.48 -7.71 4.17
CA ASN A 81 -31.18 -7.26 2.80
C ASN A 81 -30.02 -6.26 2.78
N ARG A 82 -30.00 -5.32 3.73
CA ARG A 82 -28.95 -4.31 3.81
C ARG A 82 -27.60 -4.90 4.26
N LYS A 83 -27.61 -5.90 5.15
CA LYS A 83 -26.40 -6.68 5.48
C LYS A 83 -25.85 -7.41 4.26
N MET A 84 -26.72 -7.97 3.42
CA MET A 84 -26.31 -8.66 2.19
C MET A 84 -25.59 -7.69 1.25
N GLU A 85 -26.16 -6.52 0.99
CA GLU A 85 -25.56 -5.47 0.14
C GLU A 85 -24.18 -5.04 0.64
N LEU A 86 -24.05 -4.76 1.94
CA LEU A 86 -22.78 -4.37 2.55
C LEU A 86 -21.72 -5.48 2.42
N ASN A 87 -22.11 -6.74 2.57
CA ASN A 87 -21.19 -7.88 2.40
C ASN A 87 -20.73 -8.05 0.95
N ILE A 88 -21.63 -7.88 -0.03
CA ILE A 88 -21.30 -7.91 -1.45
C ILE A 88 -20.26 -6.82 -1.78
N GLU A 89 -20.48 -5.62 -1.29
CA GLU A 89 -19.56 -4.49 -1.53
C GLU A 89 -18.19 -4.73 -0.87
N ILE A 90 -18.15 -5.23 0.37
CA ILE A 90 -16.90 -5.61 1.05
C ILE A 90 -16.17 -6.68 0.23
N LYS A 91 -16.88 -7.69 -0.30
CA LYS A 91 -16.28 -8.74 -1.12
C LYS A 91 -15.68 -8.17 -2.42
N ARG A 92 -16.40 -7.27 -3.08
CA ARG A 92 -15.93 -6.57 -4.29
C ARG A 92 -14.66 -5.76 -4.02
N LEU A 93 -14.64 -4.98 -2.95
CA LEU A 93 -13.46 -4.19 -2.56
C LEU A 93 -12.25 -5.07 -2.23
N LYS A 94 -12.46 -6.20 -1.54
CA LYS A 94 -11.39 -7.18 -1.28
C LYS A 94 -10.82 -7.77 -2.56
N GLN A 95 -11.69 -8.12 -3.52
CA GLN A 95 -11.24 -8.63 -4.82
C GLN A 95 -10.42 -7.57 -5.57
N ASN A 96 -10.88 -6.32 -5.60
CA ASN A 96 -10.14 -5.22 -6.22
C ASN A 96 -8.76 -5.01 -5.56
N LYS A 97 -8.68 -5.06 -4.22
CA LYS A 97 -7.41 -5.02 -3.50
C LYS A 97 -6.50 -6.18 -3.91
N ASN A 98 -7.00 -7.41 -3.95
CA ASN A 98 -6.20 -8.57 -4.32
C ASN A 98 -5.65 -8.47 -5.74
N LYS A 99 -6.42 -7.93 -6.68
CA LYS A 99 -5.95 -7.65 -8.05
C LYS A 99 -4.80 -6.66 -8.08
N LEU A 100 -4.90 -5.58 -7.30
CA LEU A 100 -3.82 -4.59 -7.17
C LEU A 100 -2.54 -5.20 -6.58
N LEU A 101 -2.67 -6.19 -5.69
CA LEU A 101 -1.55 -6.91 -5.08
C LEU A 101 -0.96 -8.01 -5.98
N GLY A 102 -1.46 -8.18 -7.21
CA GLY A 102 -0.96 -9.19 -8.14
C GLY A 102 -1.54 -10.60 -7.94
N GLY A 103 -2.63 -10.74 -7.19
CA GLY A 103 -3.26 -12.03 -6.86
C GLY A 103 -3.88 -12.81 -8.02
N ASP A 104 -3.94 -12.24 -9.23
CA ASP A 104 -4.37 -12.94 -10.46
C ASP A 104 -3.20 -13.68 -11.16
N LYS A 105 -1.96 -13.59 -10.64
CA LYS A 105 -0.75 -14.23 -11.23
C LYS A 105 -0.38 -15.61 -10.64
N LEU A 106 -1.33 -16.34 -10.03
CA LEU A 106 -1.14 -17.72 -9.56
C LEU A 106 -2.02 -18.69 -10.34
#